data_AF-A0A5D4XLM7-F1
#
_entry.id   AF-A0A5D4XLM7-F1
#
_cell.length_a   1.000
_cell.length_b   1.000
_cell.length_c   1.000
_cell.angle_alpha   90.00
_cell.angle_beta   90.00
_cell.angle_gamma   90.00
#
_symmetry.space_group_name_H-M   'P 1'
#
loop_
_entity.id
_entity.type
_entity.pdbx_description
1 polymer ?
#
loop_
_entity_poly.entity_id
_entity_poly.type
_entity_poly.pdbx_seq_one_letter_code
_entity_poly.pdbx_strand_id
1 'polypeptide(L)'
;MKGSGGYIVFFYPQALEVLGDAIKPYLQDGEAGTHLACSEIDTAGGFTEMTLFGKTSAGQDVTLELMVPSSMVRMIVSSQQDGSFGFRRQPAASPAATVTPSAAPAAELSGESIAAPQAPSRED
;
A
#
# COMPACT_ATOMS: atom_id res chain seq x y z
N MET A 1 8.70 13.53 22.56
CA MET A 1 8.95 13.07 21.17
C MET A 1 8.40 14.11 20.22
N LYS A 2 9.20 14.62 19.28
CA LYS A 2 8.72 15.46 18.18
C LYS A 2 8.36 14.54 17.01
N GLY A 3 7.13 14.04 17.00
CA GLY A 3 6.53 13.41 15.83
C GLY A 3 5.90 14.51 14.99
N SER A 4 6.51 14.82 13.86
CA SER A 4 5.94 15.71 12.85
C SER A 4 4.77 14.99 12.19
N GLY A 5 3.56 15.29 12.63
CA GLY A 5 2.34 14.75 12.04
C GLY A 5 1.79 13.53 12.78
N GLY A 6 0.48 13.52 12.93
CA GLY A 6 -0.31 12.43 13.50
C GLY A 6 -1.79 12.63 13.21
N TYR A 7 -2.55 11.56 13.34
CA TYR A 7 -3.99 11.53 13.09
C TYR A 7 -4.75 11.39 14.40
N ILE A 8 -5.90 12.02 14.45
CA ILE A 8 -6.90 11.86 15.50
C ILE A 8 -8.13 11.21 14.88
N VAL A 9 -8.53 10.06 15.41
CA VAL A 9 -9.65 9.26 14.93
C VAL A 9 -10.77 9.29 15.95
N PHE A 10 -11.95 9.71 15.51
CA PHE A 10 -13.18 9.69 16.29
C PHE A 10 -14.05 8.54 15.81
N PHE A 11 -14.62 7.79 16.75
CA PHE A 11 -15.54 6.71 16.49
C PHE A 11 -16.99 7.16 16.73
N TYR A 12 -17.94 6.47 16.11
CA TYR A 12 -19.34 6.59 16.54
C TYR A 12 -19.50 5.99 17.97
N PRO A 13 -20.42 6.49 18.81
CA PRO A 13 -20.63 5.95 20.16
C PRO A 13 -20.87 4.43 20.17
N GLN A 14 -21.69 3.94 19.22
CA GLN A 14 -21.98 2.52 19.03
C GLN A 14 -20.72 1.69 18.71
N ALA A 15 -19.74 2.28 18.01
CA ALA A 15 -18.48 1.60 17.74
C ALA A 15 -17.64 1.44 19.00
N LEU A 16 -17.63 2.43 19.89
CA LEU A 16 -16.94 2.32 21.18
C LEU A 16 -17.56 1.23 22.07
N GLU A 17 -18.89 1.06 22.01
CA GLU A 17 -19.60 -0.01 22.70
C GLU A 17 -19.22 -1.40 22.15
N VAL A 18 -19.14 -1.54 20.82
CA VAL A 18 -18.81 -2.81 20.14
C VAL A 18 -17.33 -3.18 20.29
N LEU A 19 -16.43 -2.21 20.09
CA LEU A 19 -14.98 -2.43 20.23
C LEU A 19 -14.58 -2.66 21.70
N GLY A 20 -15.34 -2.07 22.63
CA GLY A 20 -15.29 -2.39 24.04
C GLY A 20 -13.91 -2.17 24.66
N ASP A 21 -13.56 -3.06 25.60
CA ASP A 21 -12.36 -2.93 26.44
C ASP A 21 -11.05 -3.07 25.67
N ALA A 22 -11.07 -3.64 24.45
CA ALA A 22 -9.86 -3.86 23.67
C ALA A 22 -9.19 -2.55 23.23
N ILE A 23 -9.99 -1.52 22.93
CA ILE A 23 -9.46 -0.22 22.45
C ILE A 23 -9.29 0.82 23.57
N LYS A 24 -9.96 0.62 24.72
CA LYS A 24 -9.98 1.60 25.82
C LYS A 24 -8.59 2.08 26.27
N PRO A 25 -7.55 1.22 26.39
CA PRO A 25 -6.22 1.67 26.82
C PRO A 25 -5.56 2.67 25.86
N TYR A 26 -6.05 2.75 24.61
CA TYR A 26 -5.49 3.59 23.56
C TYR A 26 -6.35 4.83 23.27
N LEU A 27 -7.53 4.93 23.89
CA LEU A 27 -8.38 6.09 23.79
C LEU A 27 -7.85 7.21 24.70
N GLN A 28 -7.96 8.43 24.19
CA GLN A 28 -7.62 9.66 24.87
C GLN A 28 -8.86 10.51 24.99
N ASP A 29 -9.09 11.09 26.16
CA ASP A 29 -10.13 12.08 26.37
C ASP A 29 -9.54 13.48 26.23
N GLY A 30 -10.17 14.31 25.39
CA GLY A 30 -9.80 15.71 25.20
C GLY A 30 -11.03 16.60 25.10
N GLU A 31 -10.81 17.90 24.95
CA GLU A 31 -11.89 18.89 24.85
C GLU A 31 -12.84 18.62 23.67
N ALA A 32 -12.33 18.02 22.59
CA ALA A 32 -13.10 17.62 21.41
C ALA A 32 -13.84 16.26 21.57
N GLY A 33 -13.69 15.59 22.73
CA GLY A 33 -14.26 14.28 23.03
C GLY A 33 -13.23 13.13 22.98
N THR A 34 -13.72 11.92 23.23
CA THR A 34 -12.92 10.69 23.22
C THR A 34 -12.45 10.36 21.80
N HIS A 35 -11.14 10.15 21.65
CA HIS A 35 -10.51 9.93 20.37
C HIS A 35 -9.32 8.97 20.48
N LEU A 36 -8.85 8.49 19.35
CA LEU A 36 -7.65 7.66 19.23
C LEU A 36 -6.59 8.43 18.46
N ALA A 37 -5.36 8.48 18.97
CA ALA A 37 -4.23 9.09 18.28
C ALA A 37 -3.38 8.01 17.60
N CYS A 38 -3.10 8.17 16.32
CA CYS A 38 -2.24 7.27 15.55
C CYS A 38 -1.24 8.04 14.67
N SER A 39 -0.13 7.39 14.31
CA SER A 39 0.90 8.00 13.46
C SER A 39 0.64 7.81 11.97
N GLU A 40 -0.01 6.69 11.62
CA GLU A 40 -0.34 6.33 10.24
C GLU A 40 -1.79 5.88 10.16
N ILE A 41 -2.40 6.11 9.00
CA ILE A 41 -3.74 5.65 8.68
C ILE A 41 -3.83 5.27 7.21
N ASP A 42 -4.40 4.10 6.93
CA ASP A 42 -4.83 3.69 5.60
C ASP A 42 -6.35 3.47 5.62
N THR A 43 -7.05 4.12 4.70
CA THR A 43 -8.51 4.00 4.53
C THR A 43 -8.87 3.28 3.23
N ALA A 44 -7.93 2.58 2.60
CA ALA A 44 -8.16 1.81 1.39
C ALA A 44 -9.06 0.59 1.69
N GLY A 45 -10.28 0.61 1.17
CA GLY A 45 -11.20 -0.52 1.23
C GLY A 45 -12.19 -0.46 2.39
N GLY A 46 -12.55 -1.64 2.93
CA GLY A 46 -13.62 -1.79 3.94
C GLY A 46 -13.19 -1.55 5.39
N PHE A 47 -11.88 -1.52 5.63
CA PHE A 47 -11.29 -1.30 6.94
C PHE A 47 -10.42 -0.05 6.93
N THR A 48 -10.30 0.55 8.10
CA THR A 48 -9.36 1.60 8.41
C THR A 48 -8.24 0.96 9.22
N GLU A 49 -7.04 0.94 8.65
CA GLU A 49 -5.82 0.44 9.27
C GLU A 49 -5.08 1.61 9.91
N MET A 50 -4.61 1.44 11.14
CA MET A 50 -3.97 2.50 11.91
C MET A 50 -2.76 1.95 12.64
N THR A 51 -1.68 2.75 12.66
CA THR A 51 -0.48 2.42 13.43
C THR A 51 -0.42 3.30 14.68
N LEU A 52 -0.47 2.69 15.85
CA LEU A 52 -0.43 3.35 17.14
C LEU A 52 0.94 3.16 17.80
N PHE A 53 1.41 4.21 18.46
CA PHE A 53 2.51 4.12 19.42
C PHE A 53 1.93 4.12 20.83
N GLY A 54 2.00 2.96 21.48
CA GLY A 54 1.54 2.76 22.85
C GLY A 54 2.70 2.52 23.80
N LYS A 55 2.36 2.41 25.08
CA LYS A 55 3.24 1.85 26.10
C LYS A 55 2.57 0.65 26.72
N THR A 56 3.33 -0.41 26.92
CA THR A 56 2.85 -1.58 27.68
C THR A 56 2.70 -1.22 29.17
N SER A 57 2.05 -2.08 29.94
CA SER A 57 1.95 -1.93 31.41
C SER A 57 3.32 -1.91 32.11
N ALA A 58 4.37 -2.40 31.45
CA ALA A 58 5.76 -2.33 31.90
C ALA A 58 6.49 -1.03 31.48
N GLY A 59 5.79 -0.09 30.83
CA GLY A 59 6.35 1.18 30.37
C GLY A 59 7.19 1.09 29.09
N GLN A 60 7.19 -0.07 28.43
CA GLN A 60 7.94 -0.32 27.21
C GLN A 60 7.19 0.22 26.00
N ASP A 61 7.90 0.92 25.10
CA ASP A 61 7.29 1.42 23.86
C ASP A 61 6.89 0.22 22.98
N VAL A 62 5.64 0.24 22.51
CA VAL A 62 5.09 -0.78 21.61
C VAL A 62 4.43 -0.09 20.43
N THR A 63 4.69 -0.62 19.24
CA THR A 63 3.95 -0.26 18.03
C THR A 63 2.85 -1.30 17.84
N LEU A 64 1.61 -0.85 17.70
CA LEU A 64 0.46 -1.71 17.45
C LEU A 64 -0.19 -1.32 16.13
N GLU A 65 -0.55 -2.31 15.33
CA GLU A 65 -1.39 -2.15 14.14
C GLU A 65 -2.84 -2.50 14.51
N LEU A 66 -3.76 -1.57 14.28
CA LEU A 66 -5.17 -1.71 14.59
C LEU A 66 -5.99 -1.58 13.31
N MET A 67 -6.85 -2.57 13.07
CA MET A 67 -7.76 -2.58 11.93
C MET A 67 -9.21 -2.54 12.42
N VAL A 68 -9.96 -1.51 12.00
CA VAL A 68 -11.36 -1.31 12.38
C VAL A 68 -12.23 -1.15 11.13
N PRO A 69 -13.49 -1.62 11.13
CA PRO A 69 -14.39 -1.37 10.00
C PRO A 69 -14.54 0.13 9.75
N SER A 70 -14.42 0.57 8.49
CA SER A 70 -14.50 2.00 8.16
C SER A 70 -15.86 2.63 8.52
N SER A 71 -16.92 1.82 8.63
CA SER A 71 -18.25 2.26 9.08
C SER A 71 -18.31 2.65 10.56
N MET A 72 -17.35 2.22 11.37
CA MET A 72 -17.25 2.56 12.80
C MET A 72 -16.56 3.91 13.03
N VAL A 73 -15.81 4.38 12.05
CA VAL A 73 -15.08 5.64 12.11
C VAL A 73 -16.02 6.78 11.74
N ARG A 74 -16.14 7.75 12.64
CA ARG A 74 -16.94 8.96 12.43
C ARG A 74 -16.15 10.02 11.69
N MET A 75 -14.89 10.25 12.09
CA MET A 75 -14.08 11.33 11.57
C MET A 75 -12.59 11.05 11.80
N ILE A 76 -11.76 11.41 10.81
CA ILE A 76 -10.30 11.38 10.92
C ILE A 76 -9.80 12.81 10.71
N VAL A 77 -8.97 13.30 11.62
CA VAL A 77 -8.34 14.62 11.56
C VAL A 77 -6.84 14.43 11.42
N SER A 78 -6.25 15.03 10.39
CA SER A 78 -4.80 15.04 10.19
C SER A 78 -4.21 16.35 10.68
N SER A 79 -3.08 16.25 11.40
CA SER A 79 -2.21 17.40 11.71
C SER A 79 -1.01 17.52 10.76
N GLN A 80 -0.96 16.67 9.72
CA GLN A 80 0.14 16.68 8.74
C GLN A 80 0.02 17.89 7.80
N GLN A 81 1.13 18.59 7.57
CA GLN A 81 1.19 19.78 6.71
C GLN A 81 1.72 19.50 5.30
N ASP A 82 2.09 18.25 5.01
CA ASP A 82 2.68 17.79 3.74
C ASP A 82 1.64 17.58 2.61
N GLY A 83 0.35 17.75 2.91
CA GLY A 83 -0.73 17.66 1.93
C GLY A 83 -1.01 16.24 1.43
N SER A 84 -0.49 15.20 2.10
CA SER A 84 -0.67 13.79 1.72
C SER A 84 -2.04 13.22 2.14
N PHE A 85 -2.79 13.91 3.00
CA PHE A 85 -4.06 13.44 3.55
C PHE A 85 -5.26 13.53 2.59
N GLY A 86 -6.07 12.46 2.51
CA GLY A 86 -7.35 12.42 1.80
C GLY A 86 -7.44 11.34 0.72
N PHE A 87 -8.57 11.32 -0.02
CA PHE A 87 -8.81 10.34 -1.08
C PHE A 87 -8.01 10.70 -2.34
N ARG A 88 -6.79 10.17 -2.46
CA ARG A 88 -6.05 10.19 -3.72
C ARG A 88 -6.22 8.85 -4.42
N ARG A 89 -6.57 8.87 -5.71
CA ARG A 89 -6.30 7.73 -6.57
C ARG A 89 -4.79 7.62 -6.67
N GLN A 90 -4.20 6.60 -6.06
CA GLN A 90 -2.81 6.25 -6.33
C GLN A 90 -2.70 6.08 -7.85
N PRO A 91 -1.87 6.87 -8.55
CA PRO A 91 -1.62 6.59 -9.96
C PRO A 91 -1.10 5.16 -10.01
N ALA A 92 -1.73 4.31 -10.84
CA ALA A 92 -1.28 2.94 -11.03
C ALA A 92 0.22 3.00 -11.28
N ALA A 93 1.00 2.25 -10.48
CA ALA A 93 2.43 2.14 -10.67
C ALA A 93 2.67 1.87 -12.15
N SER A 94 3.26 2.84 -12.86
CA SER A 94 3.55 2.67 -14.27
C SER A 94 4.45 1.45 -14.37
N PRO A 95 4.07 0.39 -15.11
CA PRO A 95 4.91 -0.78 -15.21
C PRO A 95 6.26 -0.30 -15.74
N ALA A 96 7.31 -0.56 -14.94
CA ALA A 96 8.66 -0.20 -15.27
C ALA A 96 8.94 -0.61 -16.71
N ALA A 97 9.42 0.34 -17.51
CA ALA A 97 9.78 0.11 -18.90
C ALA A 97 10.63 -1.16 -18.99
N THR A 98 10.12 -2.17 -19.67
CA THR A 98 10.87 -3.37 -20.02
C THR A 98 12.10 -2.91 -20.81
N VAL A 99 13.26 -2.92 -20.16
CA VAL A 99 14.53 -2.66 -20.82
C VAL A 99 14.74 -3.84 -21.76
N THR A 100 14.55 -3.62 -23.06
CA THR A 100 14.90 -4.59 -24.10
C THR A 100 16.43 -4.72 -24.13
N PRO A 101 17.03 -5.87 -23.81
CA PRO A 101 18.42 -6.08 -24.13
C PRO A 101 18.55 -6.20 -25.65
N SER A 102 19.13 -5.19 -26.28
CA SER A 102 19.57 -5.24 -27.67
C SER A 102 20.78 -6.17 -27.74
N ALA A 103 20.54 -7.43 -28.08
CA ALA A 103 21.58 -8.38 -28.42
C ALA A 103 22.06 -8.12 -29.86
N ALA A 104 23.33 -7.71 -29.98
CA ALA A 104 24.08 -7.67 -31.24
C ALA A 104 24.22 -9.08 -31.83
N PRO A 105 24.24 -9.27 -33.16
CA PRO A 105 24.53 -10.57 -33.74
C PRO A 105 26.05 -10.77 -33.87
N ALA A 106 26.56 -11.84 -33.25
CA ALA A 106 27.87 -12.41 -33.55
C ALA A 106 27.65 -13.76 -34.27
N ALA A 107 27.91 -13.76 -35.58
CA ALA A 107 28.62 -14.77 -36.38
C ALA A 107 28.76 -16.21 -35.81
N GLU A 108 28.23 -17.24 -36.49
CA GLU A 108 28.93 -18.07 -37.52
C GLU A 108 28.44 -19.54 -37.67
N LEU A 109 28.16 -19.91 -38.93
CA LEU A 109 28.44 -21.17 -39.68
C LEU A 109 28.00 -22.57 -39.17
N SER A 110 27.10 -23.22 -39.93
CA SER A 110 27.40 -24.40 -40.79
C SER A 110 26.15 -25.25 -41.12
N GLY A 111 26.12 -25.84 -42.34
CA GLY A 111 25.24 -26.95 -42.72
C GLY A 111 24.38 -26.64 -43.95
N GLU A 112 24.94 -26.58 -45.16
CA GLU A 112 25.20 -27.70 -46.07
C GLU A 112 24.20 -27.71 -47.23
N SER A 113 24.77 -27.46 -48.40
CA SER A 113 24.17 -27.40 -49.72
C SER A 113 24.00 -28.82 -50.27
N ILE A 114 22.76 -29.26 -50.57
CA ILE A 114 22.48 -30.14 -51.71
C ILE A 114 21.06 -29.83 -52.23
N ALA A 115 20.96 -29.25 -53.43
CA ALA A 115 19.86 -29.54 -54.36
C ALA A 115 20.38 -29.32 -55.78
N ALA A 116 20.80 -30.42 -56.39
CA ALA A 116 21.11 -30.56 -57.82
C ALA A 116 20.13 -31.62 -58.39
N PRO A 117 19.89 -31.69 -59.71
CA PRO A 117 19.82 -30.60 -60.68
C PRO A 117 18.74 -30.81 -61.78
N GLN A 118 18.70 -29.84 -62.72
CA GLN A 118 18.27 -29.90 -64.13
C GLN A 118 16.77 -29.85 -64.54
N ALA A 119 16.52 -28.86 -65.40
CA ALA A 119 15.35 -28.70 -66.25
C ALA A 119 15.35 -29.70 -67.43
N PRO A 120 14.18 -30.07 -67.97
CA PRO A 120 14.06 -31.01 -69.08
C PRO A 120 14.18 -30.31 -70.44
N SER A 121 14.96 -30.86 -71.36
CA SER A 121 14.87 -30.50 -72.77
C SER A 121 15.31 -31.64 -73.69
N ARG A 122 14.52 -31.82 -74.76
CA ARG A 122 14.77 -32.44 -76.08
C ARG A 122 14.37 -33.91 -76.26
N GLU A 123 13.77 -34.31 -77.37
CA GLU A 123 13.13 -33.71 -78.57
C GLU A 123 12.60 -34.93 -79.39
N ASP A 124 11.64 -34.74 -80.30
CA ASP A 124 11.22 -35.67 -81.40
C ASP A 124 10.92 -37.16 -81.05
#